data_AF-A0A1I4RQZ2-F1
#
_entry.id   AF-A0A1I4RQZ2-F1
#
_cell.length_a   1.000
_cell.length_b   1.000
_cell.length_c   1.000
_cell.angle_alpha   90.00
_cell.angle_beta   90.00
_cell.angle_gamma   90.00
#
_symmetry.space_group_name_H-M   'P 1'
#
loop_
_entity.id
_entity.type
_entity.pdbx_description
1 polymer ?
#
loop_
_entity_poly.entity_id
_entity_poly.type
_entity_poly.pdbx_seq_one_letter_code
_entity_poly.pdbx_strand_id
1 'polypeptide(L)'
;RLLFVKGTTGDHAATLGKHDWALFITTTDTTMEASRMVEIYALRWDIEVYFKESKRHLGLLKEQTSSFSSHIASIHLAAICFCMLVFAKQAGSGLHVSAVRDKLIEGLTNLSFAKQLWLLFRALVHEGLSGIERQLGCTVEQIMEAIETYINQFFCTSSAIRSSYLAALSFG
;
A
#
# COMPACT_ATOMS: atom_id res chain seq x y z
N ARG A 1 -14.57 1.90 -28.63
CA ARG A 1 -15.95 2.20 -28.18
C ARG A 1 -16.60 0.89 -27.79
N LEU A 2 -17.06 0.73 -26.55
CA LEU A 2 -17.83 -0.45 -26.15
C LEU A 2 -19.28 -0.24 -26.59
N LEU A 3 -19.77 -1.11 -27.48
CA LEU A 3 -21.17 -1.12 -27.89
C LEU A 3 -21.88 -2.19 -27.05
N PHE A 4 -22.72 -1.74 -26.13
CA PHE A 4 -23.63 -2.62 -25.42
C PHE A 4 -24.89 -2.76 -26.28
N VAL A 5 -25.07 -3.92 -26.89
CA VAL A 5 -26.28 -4.23 -27.67
C VAL A 5 -26.98 -5.38 -26.98
N LYS A 6 -28.30 -5.29 -26.88
CA LYS A 6 -29.12 -6.36 -26.33
C LYS A 6 -29.07 -7.54 -27.30
N GLY A 7 -28.63 -8.70 -26.82
CA GLY A 7 -28.57 -9.90 -27.65
C GLY A 7 -29.98 -10.32 -28.04
N THR A 8 -30.23 -10.53 -29.33
CA THR A 8 -31.43 -11.22 -29.82
C THR A 8 -31.09 -12.70 -29.95
N THR A 9 -31.35 -13.47 -28.90
CA THR A 9 -31.43 -14.93 -29.01
C THR A 9 -32.57 -15.26 -29.96
N GLY A 10 -32.31 -16.14 -30.94
CA GLY A 10 -33.17 -16.38 -32.10
C GLY A 10 -34.65 -16.60 -31.78
N ASP A 11 -35.48 -16.13 -32.72
CA ASP A 11 -36.93 -16.31 -32.90
C ASP A 11 -37.76 -16.82 -31.70
N HIS A 12 -38.65 -15.94 -31.22
CA HIS A 12 -39.88 -16.20 -30.44
C HIS A 12 -39.96 -15.79 -28.95
N ALA A 13 -39.01 -15.06 -28.37
CA ALA A 13 -39.22 -14.44 -27.04
C ALA A 13 -39.57 -12.94 -27.16
N ALA A 14 -40.87 -12.61 -27.25
CA ALA A 14 -41.39 -11.25 -27.34
C ALA A 14 -41.21 -10.39 -26.06
N THR A 15 -40.48 -10.86 -25.06
CA THR A 15 -40.25 -10.11 -23.82
C THR A 15 -38.85 -10.37 -23.29
N LEU A 16 -37.97 -9.40 -23.51
CA LEU A 16 -36.57 -9.43 -23.07
C LEU A 16 -36.50 -9.30 -21.54
N GLY A 17 -35.94 -10.32 -20.88
CA GLY A 17 -35.55 -10.22 -19.47
C GLY A 17 -34.56 -9.07 -19.26
N LYS A 18 -34.66 -8.38 -18.13
CA LYS A 18 -33.83 -7.20 -17.76
C LYS A 18 -32.32 -7.51 -17.67
N HIS A 19 -31.92 -8.78 -17.79
CA HIS A 19 -30.58 -9.27 -17.45
C HIS A 19 -29.80 -9.93 -18.61
N ASP A 20 -30.32 -9.97 -19.84
CA ASP A 20 -29.54 -10.46 -20.98
C ASP A 20 -28.68 -9.35 -21.59
N TRP A 21 -27.37 -9.39 -21.29
CA TRP A 21 -26.37 -8.51 -21.87
C TRP A 21 -25.41 -9.31 -22.74
N ALA A 22 -25.13 -8.81 -23.95
CA ALA A 22 -24.11 -9.38 -24.83
C ALA A 22 -22.85 -8.48 -24.81
N LEU A 23 -21.69 -9.10 -24.70
CA LEU A 23 -20.39 -8.43 -24.72
C LEU A 23 -19.76 -8.55 -26.12
N PHE A 24 -19.53 -7.42 -26.76
CA PHE A 24 -18.81 -7.35 -28.04
C PHE A 24 -17.37 -6.92 -27.79
N ILE A 25 -16.43 -7.81 -28.10
CA ILE A 25 -14.99 -7.52 -28.09
C ILE A 25 -14.51 -7.61 -29.54
N THR A 26 -13.79 -6.59 -29.98
CA THR A 26 -13.16 -6.54 -31.30
C THR A 26 -11.65 -6.41 -31.13
N THR A 27 -10.90 -7.16 -31.93
CA THR A 27 -9.44 -7.13 -31.97
C THR A 27 -8.99 -6.71 -33.36
N THR A 28 -7.84 -6.03 -33.43
CA THR A 28 -7.17 -5.71 -34.70
C THR A 28 -6.40 -6.92 -35.24
N ASP A 29 -6.06 -7.87 -34.37
CA ASP A 29 -5.37 -9.10 -34.73
C ASP A 29 -6.38 -10.22 -35.00
N THR A 30 -6.54 -10.57 -36.29
CA THR A 30 -7.48 -11.58 -36.78
C THR A 30 -7.03 -13.01 -36.52
N THR A 31 -5.81 -13.22 -36.05
CA THR A 31 -5.25 -14.55 -35.75
C THR A 31 -5.46 -14.97 -34.28
N MET A 32 -5.92 -14.05 -33.44
CA MET A 32 -6.07 -14.27 -32.01
C MET A 32 -7.30 -15.13 -31.67
N GLU A 33 -7.10 -16.12 -30.80
CA GLU A 33 -8.20 -16.94 -30.28
C GLU A 33 -9.14 -16.15 -29.36
N ALA A 34 -10.41 -16.54 -29.36
CA ALA A 34 -11.46 -15.90 -28.55
C ALA A 34 -11.19 -16.00 -27.03
N SER A 35 -10.62 -17.11 -26.56
CA SER A 35 -10.19 -17.30 -25.16
C SER A 35 -9.21 -16.22 -24.72
N ARG A 36 -8.17 -16.00 -25.54
CA ARG A 36 -7.15 -14.99 -25.29
C ARG A 36 -7.70 -13.57 -25.32
N MET A 37 -8.65 -13.30 -26.21
CA MET A 37 -9.34 -12.02 -26.29
C MET A 37 -10.07 -11.69 -24.99
N VAL A 38 -10.76 -12.66 -24.39
CA VAL A 38 -11.44 -12.50 -23.09
C VAL A 38 -10.45 -12.30 -21.96
N GLU A 39 -9.33 -13.03 -21.92
CA GLU A 39 -8.27 -12.85 -20.91
C GLU A 39 -7.68 -11.44 -20.93
N ILE A 40 -7.33 -10.93 -22.11
CA ILE A 40 -6.80 -9.58 -22.26
C ILE A 40 -7.86 -8.54 -21.84
N TYR A 41 -9.12 -8.77 -22.20
CA TYR A 41 -10.22 -7.90 -21.78
C TYR A 41 -10.43 -7.90 -20.26
N ALA A 42 -10.21 -9.04 -19.59
CA ALA A 42 -10.33 -9.13 -18.13
C ALA A 42 -9.35 -8.20 -17.41
N LEU A 43 -8.15 -7.97 -17.97
CA LEU A 43 -7.16 -7.02 -17.42
C LEU A 43 -7.64 -5.56 -17.44
N ARG A 44 -8.67 -5.22 -18.23
CA ARG A 44 -9.22 -3.86 -18.28
C ARG A 44 -9.68 -3.37 -16.90
N TRP A 45 -10.21 -4.27 -16.06
CA TRP A 45 -10.68 -3.90 -14.73
C TRP A 45 -9.60 -3.31 -13.83
N ASP A 46 -8.33 -3.66 -14.06
CA ASP A 46 -7.22 -3.15 -13.26
C ASP A 46 -7.07 -1.63 -13.37
N ILE A 47 -7.46 -1.01 -14.51
CA ILE A 47 -7.44 0.46 -14.64
C ILE A 47 -8.49 1.11 -13.73
N GLU A 48 -9.63 0.45 -13.52
CA GLU A 48 -10.68 0.94 -12.64
C GLU A 48 -10.24 0.81 -11.18
N VAL A 49 -9.55 -0.29 -10.83
CA VAL A 49 -8.91 -0.45 -9.53
C VAL A 49 -7.87 0.65 -9.30
N TYR A 50 -7.01 0.92 -10.29
CA TYR A 50 -6.05 2.02 -10.24
C TYR A 50 -6.73 3.35 -9.96
N PHE A 51 -7.73 3.75 -10.76
CA PHE A 51 -8.38 5.04 -10.56
C PHE A 51 -9.14 5.13 -9.23
N LYS A 52 -9.76 4.04 -8.78
CA LYS A 52 -10.46 3.99 -7.50
C LYS A 52 -9.51 4.17 -6.32
N GLU A 53 -8.41 3.41 -6.31
CA GLU A 53 -7.39 3.47 -5.27
C GLU A 53 -6.66 4.81 -5.27
N SER A 54 -6.23 5.27 -6.44
CA SER A 54 -5.46 6.49 -6.57
C SER A 54 -6.25 7.74 -6.17
N LYS A 55 -7.52 7.85 -6.56
CA LYS A 55 -8.38 8.98 -6.17
C LYS A 55 -8.70 8.97 -4.68
N ARG A 56 -9.06 7.80 -4.14
CA ARG A 56 -9.52 7.70 -2.75
C ARG A 56 -8.36 7.84 -1.77
N HIS A 57 -7.26 7.14 -2.02
CA HIS A 57 -6.19 6.93 -1.04
C HIS A 57 -4.86 7.59 -1.40
N LEU A 58 -4.54 7.80 -2.68
CA LEU A 58 -3.23 8.33 -3.10
C LEU A 58 -3.24 9.80 -3.54
N GLY A 59 -4.38 10.48 -3.42
CA GLY A 59 -4.47 11.93 -3.66
C GLY A 59 -4.57 12.36 -5.12
N LEU A 60 -4.83 11.42 -6.05
CA LEU A 60 -5.03 11.76 -7.45
C LEU A 60 -6.20 12.75 -7.63
N LEU A 61 -5.93 13.87 -8.31
CA LEU A 61 -6.85 15.00 -8.51
C LEU A 61 -7.21 15.80 -7.24
N LYS A 62 -6.47 15.65 -6.13
CA LYS A 62 -6.69 16.46 -4.92
C LYS A 62 -5.86 17.74 -4.88
N GLU A 63 -4.87 17.89 -5.76
CA GLU A 63 -4.02 19.07 -5.85
C GLU A 63 -4.85 20.33 -6.18
N GLN A 64 -4.66 21.41 -5.44
CA GLN A 64 -5.38 22.70 -5.62
C GLN A 64 -4.43 23.88 -5.86
N THR A 65 -3.12 23.64 -5.99
CA THR A 65 -2.15 24.68 -6.30
C THR A 65 -2.37 25.27 -7.69
N SER A 66 -2.02 26.53 -7.92
CA SER A 66 -2.14 27.17 -9.23
C SER A 66 -1.05 26.78 -10.23
N SER A 67 -0.01 26.05 -9.80
CA SER A 67 1.13 25.68 -10.65
C SER A 67 0.86 24.40 -11.44
N PHE A 68 1.11 24.45 -12.75
CA PHE A 68 1.01 23.27 -13.62
C PHE A 68 2.01 22.18 -13.23
N SER A 69 3.24 22.56 -12.88
CA SER A 69 4.28 21.60 -12.45
C SER A 69 3.88 20.85 -11.18
N SER A 70 3.16 21.52 -10.26
CA SER A 70 2.64 20.88 -9.05
C SER A 70 1.59 19.82 -9.35
N HIS A 71 0.65 20.12 -10.27
CA HIS A 71 -0.33 19.14 -10.74
C HIS A 71 0.32 17.91 -11.38
N ILE A 72 1.31 18.13 -12.26
CA ILE A 72 2.08 17.04 -12.88
C ILE A 72 2.76 16.19 -11.80
N ALA A 73 3.49 16.83 -10.87
CA ALA A 73 4.18 16.13 -9.80
C ALA A 73 3.21 15.30 -8.94
N SER A 74 2.04 15.87 -8.59
CA SER A 74 1.00 15.21 -7.80
C SER A 74 0.42 13.98 -8.51
N ILE A 75 0.15 14.08 -9.82
CA ILE A 75 -0.31 12.94 -10.63
C ILE A 75 0.74 11.84 -10.71
N HIS A 76 2.01 12.20 -10.98
CA HIS A 76 3.10 11.22 -11.04
C HIS A 76 3.36 10.56 -9.69
N LEU A 77 3.29 11.33 -8.60
CA LEU A 77 3.46 10.79 -7.26
C LEU A 77 2.37 9.75 -6.95
N ALA A 78 1.10 10.04 -7.27
CA ALA A 78 0.01 9.08 -7.11
C ALA A 78 0.24 7.81 -7.94
N ALA A 79 0.71 7.93 -9.19
CA ALA A 79 1.04 6.80 -10.04
C ALA A 79 2.20 5.96 -9.47
N ILE A 80 3.29 6.60 -9.03
CA ILE A 80 4.45 5.92 -8.43
C ILE A 80 4.05 5.18 -7.15
N CYS A 81 3.28 5.82 -6.27
CA CYS A 81 2.76 5.19 -5.05
C CYS A 81 1.92 3.94 -5.37
N PHE A 82 1.09 3.99 -6.43
CA PHE A 82 0.35 2.82 -6.86
C PHE A 82 1.25 1.71 -7.40
N CYS A 83 2.26 2.04 -8.21
CA CYS A 83 3.25 1.07 -8.69
C CYS A 83 3.97 0.37 -7.54
N MET A 84 4.33 1.10 -6.48
CA MET A 84 4.92 0.52 -5.28
C MET A 84 3.97 -0.44 -4.56
N LEU A 85 2.67 -0.11 -4.47
CA LEU A 85 1.67 -1.02 -3.89
C LEU A 85 1.50 -2.30 -4.72
N VAL A 86 1.51 -2.20 -6.06
CA VAL A 86 1.45 -3.36 -6.96
C VAL A 86 2.72 -4.20 -6.85
N PHE A 87 3.89 -3.58 -6.73
CA PHE A 87 5.14 -4.28 -6.49
C PHE A 87 5.13 -5.02 -5.14
N ALA A 88 4.68 -4.36 -4.08
CA ALA A 88 4.52 -4.98 -2.76
C ALA A 88 3.49 -6.13 -2.79
N LYS A 89 2.44 -6.02 -3.63
CA LYS A 89 1.51 -7.12 -3.88
C LYS A 89 2.21 -8.32 -4.52
N GLN A 90 3.11 -8.14 -5.49
CA GLN A 90 3.83 -9.25 -6.13
C GLN A 90 4.74 -10.01 -5.16
N ALA A 91 5.27 -9.33 -4.14
CA ALA A 91 6.06 -9.96 -3.07
C ALA A 91 5.20 -10.73 -2.04
N GLY A 92 3.87 -10.58 -2.07
CA GLY A 92 2.93 -11.21 -1.15
C GLY A 92 1.96 -12.18 -1.82
N SER A 93 1.40 -13.11 -1.05
CA SER A 93 0.45 -14.11 -1.53
C SER A 93 -0.89 -13.48 -1.94
N GLY A 94 -1.19 -13.39 -3.26
CA GLY A 94 -2.55 -13.31 -3.83
C GLY A 94 -3.51 -12.18 -3.39
N LEU A 95 -3.09 -11.25 -2.53
CA LEU A 95 -3.98 -10.25 -1.93
C LEU A 95 -4.37 -9.14 -2.92
N HIS A 96 -5.55 -8.55 -2.71
CA HIS A 96 -5.94 -7.31 -3.40
C HIS A 96 -5.02 -6.15 -2.98
N VAL A 97 -4.82 -5.19 -3.90
CA VAL A 97 -3.98 -4.00 -3.69
C VAL A 97 -4.41 -3.22 -2.43
N SER A 98 -5.71 -3.17 -2.14
CA SER A 98 -6.25 -2.52 -0.95
C SER A 98 -5.77 -3.16 0.35
N ALA A 99 -5.71 -4.50 0.42
CA ALA A 99 -5.29 -5.21 1.62
C ALA A 99 -3.79 -5.00 1.90
N VAL A 100 -2.97 -4.94 0.83
CA VAL A 100 -1.55 -4.62 0.94
C VAL A 100 -1.35 -3.20 1.47
N ARG A 101 -2.12 -2.24 0.95
CA ARG A 101 -2.14 -0.86 1.45
C ARG A 101 -2.53 -0.81 2.92
N ASP A 102 -3.59 -1.50 3.33
CA ASP A 102 -4.07 -1.46 4.72
C ASP A 102 -3.04 -2.01 5.69
N LYS A 103 -2.37 -3.12 5.34
CA LYS A 103 -1.26 -3.67 6.12
C LYS A 103 -0.07 -2.70 6.20
N LEU A 104 0.24 -2.00 5.11
CA LEU A 104 1.30 -0.99 5.10
C LEU A 104 0.94 0.19 6.00
N ILE A 105 -0.30 0.69 5.91
CA ILE A 105 -0.80 1.77 6.77
C ILE A 105 -0.72 1.36 8.23
N GLU A 106 -1.21 0.16 8.58
CA GLU A 106 -1.12 -0.37 9.95
C GLU A 106 0.32 -0.42 10.45
N GLY A 107 1.25 -0.94 9.64
CA GLY A 107 2.68 -0.97 9.98
C GLY A 107 3.27 0.41 10.21
N LEU A 108 2.94 1.38 9.35
CA LEU A 108 3.39 2.77 9.48
C LEU A 108 2.75 3.45 10.70
N THR A 109 1.48 3.20 10.99
CA THR A 109 0.79 3.74 12.16
C THR A 109 1.40 3.19 13.46
N ASN A 110 1.68 1.90 13.50
CA ASN A 110 2.36 1.28 14.63
C ASN A 110 3.75 1.88 14.84
N LEU A 111 4.51 2.11 13.77
CA LEU A 111 5.81 2.77 13.84
C LEU A 111 5.69 4.22 14.31
N SER A 112 4.72 4.98 13.79
CA SER A 112 4.50 6.37 14.22
C SER A 112 4.09 6.46 15.68
N PHE A 113 3.23 5.54 16.13
CA PHE A 113 2.79 5.44 17.51
C PHE A 113 3.96 5.08 18.41
N ALA A 114 4.76 4.06 18.05
CA ALA A 114 5.96 3.69 18.78
C ALA A 114 6.96 4.84 18.89
N LYS A 115 7.14 5.62 17.82
CA LYS A 115 7.99 6.83 17.82
C LYS A 115 7.45 7.90 18.77
N GLN A 116 6.15 8.17 18.75
CA GLN A 116 5.53 9.14 19.67
C GLN A 116 5.63 8.68 21.13
N LEU A 117 5.41 7.39 21.38
CA LEU A 117 5.54 6.80 22.71
C LEU A 117 6.99 6.88 23.22
N TRP A 118 7.97 6.64 22.34
CA TRP A 118 9.38 6.80 22.67
C TRP A 118 9.72 8.25 23.07
N LEU A 119 9.20 9.24 22.33
CA LEU A 119 9.40 10.66 22.69
C LEU A 119 8.84 10.98 24.08
N LEU A 120 7.69 10.41 24.44
CA LEU A 120 7.09 10.57 25.77
C LEU A 120 7.96 9.93 26.86
N PHE A 121 8.42 8.69 26.66
CA PHE A 121 9.35 8.05 27.59
C PHE A 121 10.65 8.84 27.72
N ARG A 122 11.18 9.37 26.62
CA ARG A 122 12.38 10.18 26.62
C ARG A 122 12.22 11.43 27.48
N ALA A 123 11.08 12.11 27.37
CA ALA A 123 10.76 13.26 28.20
C ALA A 123 10.65 12.90 29.69
N LEU A 124 9.95 11.81 30.01
CA LEU A 124 9.78 11.34 31.39
C LEU A 124 11.11 10.94 32.05
N VAL A 125 11.96 10.18 31.33
CA VAL A 125 13.26 9.74 31.85
C VAL A 125 14.19 10.95 32.02
N HIS A 126 14.19 11.88 31.07
CA HIS A 126 14.97 13.11 31.17
C HIS A 126 14.53 13.94 32.40
N GLU A 127 13.23 14.13 32.62
CA GLU A 127 12.71 14.88 33.78
C GLU A 127 13.01 14.17 35.11
N GLY A 128 12.94 12.84 35.16
CA GLY A 128 13.33 12.06 36.33
C GLY A 128 14.82 12.16 36.63
N LEU A 129 15.67 12.09 35.59
CA LEU A 129 17.12 12.21 35.73
C LEU A 129 17.55 13.63 36.11
N SER A 130 16.94 14.66 35.55
CA SER A 130 17.22 16.06 35.94
C SER A 130 16.85 16.33 37.41
N GLY A 131 15.79 15.69 37.92
CA GLY A 131 15.42 15.75 39.34
C GLY A 131 16.47 15.13 40.28
N ILE A 132 17.30 14.19 39.80
CA ILE A 132 18.29 13.44 40.58
C ILE A 132 19.73 13.82 40.18
N GLU A 133 19.90 14.78 39.26
CA GLU A 133 21.19 15.13 38.64
C GLU A 133 22.29 15.43 39.67
N ARG A 134 21.94 16.08 40.79
CA ARG A 134 22.85 16.36 41.91
C ARG A 134 23.45 15.12 42.58
N GLN A 135 22.82 13.95 42.45
CA GLN A 135 23.26 12.67 43.02
C GLN A 135 23.92 11.75 41.99
N LEU A 136 23.72 11.98 40.70
CA LEU A 136 24.12 11.07 39.62
C LEU A 136 25.60 11.20 39.22
N GLY A 137 26.28 12.30 39.57
CA GLY A 137 27.71 12.49 39.30
C GLY A 137 28.11 12.54 37.82
N CYS A 138 27.14 12.47 36.91
CA CYS A 138 27.28 12.53 35.45
C CYS A 138 26.13 13.35 34.86
N THR A 139 26.27 13.80 33.61
CA THR A 139 25.24 14.62 32.98
C THR A 139 24.07 13.78 32.49
N VAL A 140 22.86 14.33 32.55
CA VAL A 140 21.62 13.66 32.11
C VAL A 140 21.75 13.20 30.65
N GLU A 141 22.39 14.01 29.82
CA GLU A 141 22.62 13.76 28.39
C GLU A 141 23.46 12.49 28.16
N GLN A 142 24.49 12.25 28.97
CA GLN A 142 25.33 11.05 28.85
C GLN A 142 24.53 9.78 29.16
N ILE A 143 23.67 9.83 30.17
CA ILE A 143 22.79 8.70 30.52
C ILE A 143 21.77 8.47 29.41
N MET A 144 21.16 9.54 28.89
CA MET A 144 20.20 9.45 27.80
C MET A 144 20.82 8.88 26.52
N GLU A 145 22.05 9.26 26.19
CA GLU A 145 22.80 8.72 25.05
C GLU A 145 23.14 7.22 25.24
N ALA A 146 23.53 6.82 26.45
CA ALA A 146 23.77 5.42 26.78
C ALA A 146 22.48 4.57 26.66
N ILE A 147 21.34 5.10 27.13
CA ILE A 147 20.03 4.46 26.99
C ILE A 147 19.64 4.32 25.51
N GLU A 148 19.78 5.39 24.72
CA GLU A 148 19.50 5.34 23.28
C GLU A 148 20.39 4.32 22.55
N THR A 149 21.67 4.27 22.89
CA THR A 149 22.63 3.32 22.31
C THR A 149 22.23 1.87 22.63
N TYR A 150 21.90 1.59 23.88
CA TYR A 150 21.48 0.25 24.31
C TYR A 150 20.18 -0.19 23.62
N ILE A 151 19.21 0.71 23.53
CA ILE A 151 17.93 0.42 22.87
C ILE A 151 18.11 0.17 21.37
N ASN A 152 18.90 0.99 20.69
CA ASN A 152 19.22 0.79 19.27
C ASN A 152 19.94 -0.55 19.03
N GLN A 153 20.90 -0.89 19.90
CA GLN A 153 21.61 -2.17 19.83
C GLN A 153 20.66 -3.36 20.06
N PHE A 154 19.75 -3.26 21.02
CA PHE A 154 18.72 -4.28 21.27
C PHE A 154 17.82 -4.49 20.04
N PHE A 155 17.35 -3.43 19.39
CA PHE A 155 16.51 -3.53 18.18
C PHE A 155 17.27 -4.10 16.96
N CYS A 156 18.52 -3.70 16.76
CA CYS A 156 19.37 -4.28 15.71
C CYS A 156 19.61 -5.77 15.94
N THR A 157 19.85 -6.19 17.18
CA THR A 157 20.07 -7.60 17.52
C THR A 157 18.78 -8.41 17.40
N SER A 158 17.65 -7.87 17.85
CA SER A 158 16.32 -8.50 17.78
C SER A 158 15.81 -8.69 16.34
N SER A 159 16.08 -7.75 15.44
CA SER A 159 15.73 -7.88 14.03
C SER A 159 16.58 -8.95 13.30
N ALA A 160 17.87 -9.08 13.65
CA ALA A 160 18.74 -10.15 13.16
C ALA A 160 18.34 -11.55 13.68
N ILE A 161 17.93 -11.61 14.95
CA ILE A 161 17.34 -12.78 15.60
C ILE A 161 16.08 -13.20 14.83
N ARG A 162 15.11 -12.31 14.61
CA ARG A 162 13.84 -12.67 13.91
C ARG A 162 14.04 -13.17 12.48
N SER A 163 15.06 -12.68 11.77
CA SER A 163 15.43 -13.17 10.43
C SER A 163 16.00 -14.59 10.44
N SER A 164 16.82 -14.92 11.45
CA SER A 164 17.44 -16.24 11.59
C SER A 164 16.46 -17.32 12.05
N TYR A 165 15.48 -17.01 12.91
CA TYR A 165 14.42 -17.97 13.28
C TYR A 165 13.46 -18.29 12.13
N LEU A 166 13.13 -17.31 11.27
CA LEU A 166 12.29 -17.56 10.09
C LEU A 166 13.01 -18.38 9.02
N ALA A 167 14.33 -18.22 8.87
CA ALA A 167 15.14 -19.06 7.99
C ALA A 167 15.30 -20.49 8.54
N ALA A 168 15.40 -20.66 9.85
CA ALA A 168 15.49 -21.98 10.48
C ALA A 168 14.16 -22.77 10.39
N LEU A 169 13.01 -22.10 10.40
CA LEU A 169 11.69 -22.71 10.27
C LEU A 169 11.27 -23.02 8.82
N SER A 170 12.00 -22.51 7.80
CA SER A 170 11.74 -22.84 6.39
C SER A 170 12.61 -23.99 5.85
N PHE A 171 13.50 -24.54 6.68
CA PHE A 171 14.42 -25.64 6.34
C PHE A 171 14.28 -26.86 7.28
N GLY A 172 13.18 -26.93 8.05
CA GLY A 172 12.82 -28.07 8.89
C GLY A 172 11.59 -28.80 8.35
#